data_AF-A0A833R9P8-F1
#
_entry.id   AF-A0A833R9P8-F1
#
_cell.length_a   1.000
_cell.length_b   1.000
_cell.length_c   1.000
_cell.angle_alpha   90.00
_cell.angle_beta   90.00
_cell.angle_gamma   90.00
#
_symmetry.space_group_name_H-M   'P 1'
#
loop_
_entity.id
_entity.type
_entity.pdbx_description
1 polymer ?
#
loop_
_entity_poly.entity_id
_entity_poly.type
_entity_poly.pdbx_seq_one_letter_code
_entity_poly.pdbx_strand_id
1 'polypeptide(L)'
;MRKYNTVTVLKLPNCNINAFGIVQIAEMITNIKCVQDLNLDVNPNAQENYHLLCSPGGSLKYLSLRLCKISDDGVKKIAHELRYRDPPNSPKLIILNLANNHITKDGAGHIGEMLRTNRITLRHEEIVEVRRRKFAELALMEEWMEKKKNEEIDKSINEESLRKNGKSRTRQNLIRQSKKCTYSLFKS
;
A
#
# COMPACT_ATOMS: atom_id res chain seq x y z
N MET A 1 -4.52 14.62 -16.15
CA MET A 1 -3.39 13.98 -16.88
C MET A 1 -3.84 12.60 -17.37
N ARG A 2 -3.79 12.33 -18.67
CA ARG A 2 -4.02 10.98 -19.21
C ARG A 2 -2.88 10.07 -18.73
N LYS A 3 -3.20 8.96 -18.06
CA LYS A 3 -2.22 7.95 -17.64
C LYS A 3 -1.91 7.04 -18.81
N TYR A 4 -0.73 7.19 -19.41
CA TYR A 4 -0.21 6.25 -20.41
C TYR A 4 0.56 5.16 -19.68
N ASN A 5 -0.12 4.04 -19.45
CA ASN A 5 0.31 2.93 -18.60
C ASN A 5 0.86 1.72 -19.39
N THR A 6 1.12 1.92 -20.69
CA THR A 6 1.66 0.88 -21.58
C THR A 6 3.19 0.87 -21.64
N VAL A 7 3.84 2.01 -21.43
CA VAL A 7 5.30 2.12 -21.47
C VAL A 7 5.88 1.59 -20.16
N THR A 8 6.48 0.40 -20.23
CA THR A 8 7.11 -0.27 -19.09
C THR A 8 8.65 -0.21 -19.12
N VAL A 9 9.22 0.12 -20.28
CA VAL A 9 10.67 0.22 -20.51
C VAL A 9 10.99 1.62 -21.02
N LEU A 10 11.91 2.30 -20.35
CA LEU A 10 12.38 3.64 -20.73
C LEU A 10 13.91 3.64 -20.78
N LYS A 11 14.47 3.96 -21.94
CA LYS A 11 15.92 4.01 -22.16
C LYS A 11 16.30 5.41 -22.63
N LEU A 12 17.08 6.11 -21.82
CA LEU A 12 17.56 7.47 -22.10
C LEU A 12 19.07 7.56 -21.84
N PRO A 13 19.90 6.68 -22.42
CA PRO A 13 21.34 6.76 -22.23
C PRO A 13 21.89 8.01 -22.90
N ASN A 14 22.84 8.70 -22.25
CA ASN A 14 23.52 9.86 -22.81
C ASN A 14 22.56 10.97 -23.30
N CYS A 15 21.51 11.25 -22.53
CA CYS A 15 20.50 12.27 -22.84
C CYS A 15 20.70 13.57 -22.04
N ASN A 16 21.86 13.73 -21.38
CA ASN A 16 22.18 14.88 -20.53
C ASN A 16 21.13 15.14 -19.43
N ILE A 17 20.62 14.05 -18.84
CA ILE A 17 19.63 14.13 -17.75
C ILE A 17 20.31 14.65 -16.48
N ASN A 18 20.00 15.89 -16.11
CA ASN A 18 20.53 16.55 -14.93
C ASN A 18 19.71 16.20 -13.66
N ALA A 19 20.10 16.76 -12.51
CA ALA A 19 19.46 16.50 -11.23
C ALA A 19 17.95 16.77 -11.24
N PHE A 20 17.50 17.83 -11.92
CA PHE A 20 16.08 18.16 -12.05
C PHE A 20 15.32 17.11 -12.88
N GLY A 21 15.93 16.64 -13.98
CA GLY A 21 15.38 15.54 -14.78
C GLY A 21 15.19 14.26 -13.96
N ILE A 22 16.13 13.93 -13.06
CA ILE A 22 15.99 12.80 -12.14
C ILE A 22 14.78 12.96 -11.21
N VAL A 23 14.53 14.16 -10.66
CA VAL A 23 13.36 14.42 -9.82
C VAL A 23 12.07 14.18 -10.59
N GLN A 24 11.96 14.71 -11.81
CA GLN A 24 10.77 14.51 -12.65
C GLN A 24 10.52 13.03 -12.97
N ILE A 25 11.58 12.28 -13.29
CA ILE A 25 11.47 10.84 -13.56
C ILE A 25 11.05 10.09 -12.29
N ALA A 26 11.60 10.42 -11.13
CA ALA A 26 11.24 9.80 -9.85
C ALA A 26 9.76 10.03 -9.49
N GLU A 27 9.27 11.25 -9.64
CA GLU A 27 7.86 11.59 -9.45
C GLU A 27 6.96 10.82 -10.42
N MET A 28 7.36 10.74 -11.70
CA MET A 28 6.63 9.99 -12.71
C MET A 28 6.53 8.49 -12.36
N ILE A 29 7.62 7.86 -11.93
CA ILE A 29 7.65 6.45 -11.54
C ILE A 29 6.73 6.19 -10.35
N THR A 30 6.72 7.09 -9.37
CA THR A 30 5.91 6.98 -8.15
C THR A 30 4.41 7.17 -8.44
N ASN A 31 4.06 8.08 -9.35
CA ASN A 31 2.67 8.44 -9.64
C ASN A 31 2.00 7.55 -10.69
N ILE A 32 2.73 7.17 -11.75
CA ILE A 32 2.18 6.39 -12.88
C ILE A 32 2.31 4.88 -12.62
N LYS A 33 3.39 4.45 -11.94
CA LYS A 33 3.65 3.05 -11.55
C LYS A 33 3.65 2.04 -12.71
N CYS A 34 3.98 2.46 -13.93
CA CYS A 34 4.05 1.59 -15.10
C CYS A 34 5.48 1.20 -15.50
N VAL A 35 6.45 2.13 -15.35
CA VAL A 35 7.84 1.89 -15.75
C VAL A 35 8.50 0.90 -14.78
N GLN A 36 9.02 -0.19 -15.33
CA GLN A 36 9.67 -1.27 -14.61
C GLN A 36 11.16 -1.37 -14.96
N ASP A 37 11.56 -0.96 -16.16
CA ASP A 37 12.94 -0.95 -16.63
C ASP A 37 13.35 0.46 -17.05
N LEU A 38 14.36 1.00 -16.36
CA LEU A 38 14.90 2.32 -16.61
C LEU A 38 16.41 2.25 -16.85
N ASN A 39 16.83 2.73 -18.03
CA ASN A 39 18.24 2.91 -18.35
C ASN A 39 18.57 4.39 -18.45
N LEU A 40 19.43 4.88 -17.56
CA LEU A 40 19.98 6.23 -17.54
C LEU A 40 21.51 6.24 -17.64
N ASP A 41 22.11 5.22 -18.27
CA ASP A 41 23.55 5.14 -18.47
C ASP A 41 24.11 6.43 -19.09
N VAL A 42 25.34 6.81 -18.71
CA VAL A 42 26.06 7.97 -19.27
C VAL A 42 25.29 9.30 -19.07
N ASN A 43 24.58 9.45 -17.94
CA ASN A 43 23.98 10.74 -17.57
C ASN A 43 24.60 11.23 -16.26
N PRO A 44 25.86 11.69 -16.23
CA PRO A 44 26.47 12.14 -14.99
C PRO A 44 25.77 13.36 -14.42
N ASN A 45 25.59 13.37 -13.10
CA ASN A 45 24.93 14.45 -12.39
C ASN A 45 25.68 14.75 -11.10
N ALA A 46 25.96 16.02 -10.84
CA ALA A 46 26.79 16.44 -9.71
C ALA A 46 26.11 16.33 -8.33
N GLN A 47 24.78 16.21 -8.29
CA GLN A 47 24.02 16.08 -7.04
C GLN A 47 23.90 14.63 -6.58
N GLU A 48 24.18 13.68 -7.48
CA GLU A 48 24.08 12.23 -7.27
C GLU A 48 22.71 11.81 -6.69
N ASN A 49 21.65 12.50 -7.10
CA ASN A 49 20.29 12.31 -6.58
C ASN A 49 19.55 11.09 -7.18
N TYR A 50 20.26 10.09 -7.70
CA TYR A 50 19.65 8.88 -8.29
C TYR A 50 18.92 8.01 -7.27
N HIS A 51 19.21 8.18 -5.97
CA HIS A 51 18.50 7.49 -4.89
C HIS A 51 16.98 7.78 -4.93
N LEU A 52 16.55 8.91 -5.47
CA LEU A 52 15.12 9.24 -5.66
C LEU A 52 14.40 8.25 -6.59
N LEU A 53 15.13 7.62 -7.52
CA LEU A 53 14.58 6.57 -8.40
C LEU A 53 14.36 5.25 -7.65
N CYS A 54 14.93 5.11 -6.46
CA CYS A 54 14.88 3.93 -5.62
C CYS A 54 13.85 4.04 -4.49
N SER A 55 13.08 5.14 -4.44
CA SER A 55 12.15 5.38 -3.35
C SER A 55 11.10 4.27 -3.20
N PRO A 56 10.71 3.92 -1.96
CA PRO A 56 9.70 2.91 -1.69
C PRO A 56 8.37 3.19 -2.41
N GLY A 57 7.71 2.14 -2.89
CA GLY A 57 6.40 2.24 -3.54
C GLY A 57 6.43 2.51 -5.05
N GLY A 58 7.61 2.72 -5.64
CA GLY A 58 7.82 2.72 -7.09
C GLY A 58 7.56 1.35 -7.74
N SER A 59 7.37 1.34 -9.06
CA SER A 59 7.19 0.12 -9.87
C SER A 59 8.49 -0.46 -10.44
N LEU A 60 9.62 0.21 -10.20
CA LEU A 60 10.88 -0.09 -10.85
C LEU A 60 11.47 -1.43 -10.37
N LYS A 61 11.89 -2.26 -11.33
CA LYS A 61 12.52 -3.57 -11.12
C LYS A 61 13.95 -3.60 -11.66
N TYR A 62 14.24 -2.85 -12.70
CA TYR A 62 15.52 -2.81 -13.38
C TYR A 62 15.98 -1.35 -13.50
N LEU A 63 17.16 -1.05 -12.98
CA LEU A 63 17.77 0.28 -13.04
C LEU A 63 19.22 0.17 -13.49
N SER A 64 19.55 0.85 -14.59
CA SER A 64 20.93 0.99 -15.07
C SER A 64 21.40 2.43 -14.94
N LEU A 65 22.52 2.60 -14.24
CA LEU A 65 23.20 3.87 -13.95
C LEU A 65 24.70 3.78 -14.23
N ARG A 66 25.08 3.12 -15.33
CA ARG A 66 26.49 2.95 -15.69
C ARG A 66 27.08 4.28 -16.14
N LEU A 67 28.37 4.50 -15.87
CA LEU A 67 29.09 5.71 -16.33
C LEU A 67 28.40 7.03 -15.91
N CYS A 68 27.73 7.04 -14.76
CA CYS A 68 27.02 8.22 -14.24
C CYS A 68 27.87 9.05 -13.25
N LYS A 69 29.18 8.74 -13.14
CA LYS A 69 30.14 9.35 -12.22
C LYS A 69 29.68 9.32 -10.75
N ILE A 70 28.97 8.28 -10.35
CA ILE A 70 28.49 8.10 -8.97
C ILE A 70 29.67 7.80 -8.06
N SER A 71 29.78 8.52 -6.95
CA SER A 71 30.80 8.35 -5.92
C SER A 71 30.31 7.43 -4.79
N ASP A 72 31.16 7.18 -3.80
CA ASP A 72 30.79 6.41 -2.61
C ASP A 72 29.63 7.05 -1.84
N ASP A 73 29.51 8.39 -1.83
CA ASP A 73 28.40 9.11 -1.19
C ASP A 73 27.08 8.93 -1.96
N GLY A 74 27.10 8.99 -3.30
CA GLY A 74 25.93 8.70 -4.11
C GLY A 74 25.45 7.26 -3.93
N VAL A 75 26.39 6.30 -3.90
CA VAL A 75 26.06 4.90 -3.60
C VAL A 75 25.50 4.74 -2.20
N LYS A 76 26.04 5.44 -1.19
CA LYS A 76 25.51 5.42 0.18
C LYS A 76 24.04 5.85 0.21
N LYS A 77 23.68 6.91 -0.51
CA LYS A 77 22.28 7.38 -0.63
C LYS A 77 21.39 6.33 -1.31
N ILE A 78 21.84 5.76 -2.43
CA ILE A 78 21.11 4.70 -3.15
C ILE A 78 20.92 3.48 -2.23
N ALA A 79 21.98 3.05 -1.56
CA ALA A 79 21.99 1.92 -0.65
C ALA A 79 21.06 2.14 0.55
N HIS A 80 21.01 3.35 1.11
CA HIS A 80 20.07 3.69 2.17
C HIS A 80 18.61 3.54 1.74
N GLU A 81 18.28 3.97 0.52
CA GLU A 81 16.92 3.92 0.00
C GLU A 81 16.49 2.50 -0.37
N LEU A 82 17.44 1.68 -0.83
CA LEU A 82 17.23 0.28 -1.19
C LEU A 82 17.33 -0.71 0.00
N ARG A 83 17.44 -0.22 1.24
CA ARG A 83 17.35 -1.09 2.42
C ARG A 83 15.97 -1.73 2.49
N TYR A 84 15.92 -3.02 2.79
CA TYR A 84 14.65 -3.68 3.08
C TYR A 84 13.99 -3.01 4.28
N ARG A 85 12.68 -2.78 4.15
CA ARG A 85 11.79 -2.29 5.21
C ARG A 85 10.52 -3.12 5.14
N ASP A 86 9.77 -3.14 6.23
CA ASP A 86 8.50 -3.87 6.25
C ASP A 86 7.53 -3.33 5.17
N PRO A 87 6.71 -4.21 4.55
CA PRO A 87 5.69 -3.80 3.61
C PRO A 87 4.76 -2.72 4.18
N PRO A 88 4.28 -1.77 3.35
CA PRO A 88 4.42 -1.69 1.89
C PRO A 88 5.71 -0.99 1.42
N ASN A 89 6.61 -0.64 2.34
CA ASN A 89 7.76 0.25 2.08
C ASN A 89 9.03 -0.51 1.65
N SER A 90 8.89 -1.74 1.15
CA SER A 90 10.01 -2.52 0.65
C SER A 90 10.37 -2.11 -0.79
N PRO A 91 11.66 -1.89 -1.09
CA PRO A 91 12.14 -1.70 -2.46
C PRO A 91 11.84 -2.94 -3.32
N LYS A 92 11.46 -2.70 -4.59
CA LYS A 92 11.12 -3.77 -5.56
C LYS A 92 12.21 -4.00 -6.61
N LEU A 93 13.34 -3.31 -6.46
CA LEU A 93 14.41 -3.35 -7.43
C LEU A 93 15.09 -4.73 -7.40
N ILE A 94 15.13 -5.39 -8.55
CA ILE A 94 15.72 -6.72 -8.76
C ILE A 94 17.14 -6.57 -9.31
N ILE A 95 17.34 -5.64 -10.24
CA ILE A 95 18.64 -5.37 -10.85
C ILE A 95 19.00 -3.90 -10.70
N LEU A 96 20.17 -3.65 -10.13
CA LEU A 96 20.84 -2.36 -10.10
C LEU A 96 22.20 -2.49 -10.76
N ASN A 97 22.41 -1.79 -11.88
CA ASN A 97 23.69 -1.78 -12.57
C ASN A 97 24.43 -0.46 -12.33
N LEU A 98 25.54 -0.54 -11.59
CA LEU A 98 26.42 0.58 -11.25
C LEU A 98 27.81 0.47 -11.89
N ALA A 99 27.97 -0.35 -12.94
CA ALA A 99 29.27 -0.56 -13.56
C ALA A 99 29.91 0.75 -14.08
N ASN A 100 31.25 0.83 -14.02
CA ASN A 100 32.03 1.97 -14.48
C ASN A 100 31.65 3.31 -13.81
N ASN A 101 31.38 3.28 -12.50
CA ASN A 101 31.28 4.47 -11.64
C ASN A 101 32.53 4.59 -10.74
N HIS A 102 32.58 5.62 -9.89
CA HIS A 102 33.70 5.90 -8.97
C HIS A 102 33.46 5.28 -7.58
N ILE A 103 33.08 4.00 -7.57
CA ILE A 103 32.77 3.25 -6.35
C ILE A 103 34.05 2.58 -5.87
N THR A 104 34.46 2.86 -4.64
CA THR A 104 35.63 2.27 -4.00
C THR A 104 35.22 1.18 -3.00
N LYS A 105 36.16 0.74 -2.15
CA LYS A 105 35.90 -0.19 -1.06
C LYS A 105 34.84 0.33 -0.08
N ASP A 106 34.75 1.64 0.12
CA ASP A 106 33.83 2.24 1.09
C ASP A 106 32.38 2.20 0.55
N GLY A 107 32.18 2.57 -0.72
CA GLY A 107 30.90 2.41 -1.40
C GLY A 107 30.47 0.94 -1.51
N ALA A 108 31.41 0.03 -1.78
CA ALA A 108 31.14 -1.41 -1.73
C ALA A 108 30.67 -1.88 -0.34
N GLY A 109 31.21 -1.31 0.73
CA GLY A 109 30.76 -1.54 2.11
C GLY A 109 29.30 -1.15 2.33
N HIS A 110 28.88 0.02 1.81
CA HIS A 110 27.48 0.47 1.87
C HIS A 110 26.53 -0.45 1.11
N ILE A 111 26.93 -0.93 -0.08
CA ILE A 111 26.15 -1.92 -0.84
C ILE A 111 26.03 -3.22 -0.05
N GLY A 112 27.12 -3.71 0.54
CA GLY A 112 27.12 -4.92 1.36
C GLY A 112 26.19 -4.82 2.58
N GLU A 113 26.17 -3.66 3.24
CA GLU A 113 25.26 -3.41 4.37
C GLU A 113 23.79 -3.41 3.94
N MET A 114 23.46 -2.71 2.84
CA MET A 114 22.13 -2.72 2.27
C MET A 114 21.70 -4.15 1.89
N LEU A 115 22.54 -4.90 1.17
CA LEU A 115 22.22 -6.27 0.76
C LEU A 115 21.96 -7.21 1.95
N ARG A 116 22.60 -6.96 3.11
CA ARG A 116 22.33 -7.72 4.35
C ARG A 116 20.87 -7.59 4.79
N THR A 117 20.26 -6.43 4.60
CA THR A 117 18.84 -6.19 4.91
C THR A 117 17.91 -6.85 3.89
N ASN A 118 18.32 -6.94 2.62
CA ASN A 118 17.56 -7.56 1.54
C ASN A 118 17.62 -9.10 1.55
N ARG A 119 18.33 -9.70 2.53
CA ARG A 119 18.27 -11.15 2.72
C ARG A 119 16.91 -11.47 3.34
N ILE A 120 16.14 -12.31 2.66
CA ILE A 120 15.10 -13.12 3.32
C ILE A 120 15.85 -14.11 4.21
N THR A 121 16.36 -13.63 5.35
CA THR A 121 16.83 -14.50 6.43
C THR A 121 15.62 -14.72 7.30
N LEU A 122 14.66 -15.49 6.79
CA LEU A 122 13.58 -15.94 7.63
C LEU A 122 14.16 -17.00 8.58
N ARG A 123 14.70 -16.56 9.71
CA ARG A 123 14.85 -17.46 10.86
C ARG A 123 13.43 -17.93 11.24
N HIS A 124 13.32 -19.14 11.79
CA HIS A 124 12.02 -19.72 12.18
C HIS A 124 11.17 -18.72 12.98
N GLU A 125 11.80 -17.94 13.86
CA GLU A 125 11.16 -16.89 14.66
C GLU A 125 10.52 -15.77 13.83
N GLU A 126 11.17 -15.30 12.76
CA GLU A 126 10.63 -14.25 11.89
C GLU A 126 9.51 -14.80 11.00
N ILE A 127 9.56 -16.07 10.59
CA ILE A 127 8.42 -16.76 9.95
C ILE A 127 7.24 -16.84 10.92
N VAL A 128 7.51 -17.25 12.16
CA VAL A 128 6.50 -17.36 13.21
C VAL A 128 5.88 -16.00 13.50
N GLU A 129 6.68 -14.94 13.54
CA GLU A 129 6.20 -13.58 13.80
C GLU A 129 5.39 -13.02 12.62
N VAL A 130 5.84 -13.20 11.37
CA VAL A 130 5.07 -12.84 10.17
C VAL A 130 3.75 -13.62 10.13
N ARG A 131 3.78 -14.92 10.46
CA ARG A 131 2.56 -15.74 10.56
C ARG A 131 1.66 -15.24 11.70
N ARG A 132 2.18 -14.96 12.89
CA ARG A 132 1.42 -14.42 14.03
C ARG A 132 0.73 -13.12 13.68
N ARG A 133 1.43 -12.16 13.04
CA ARG A 133 0.83 -10.89 12.62
C ARG A 133 -0.29 -11.10 11.61
N LYS A 134 -0.07 -11.96 10.62
CA LYS A 134 -1.10 -12.28 9.62
C LYS A 134 -2.30 -13.01 10.24
N PHE A 135 -2.06 -13.89 11.20
CA PHE A 135 -3.12 -14.54 11.97
C PHE A 135 -3.89 -13.54 12.85
N ALA A 136 -3.20 -12.60 13.50
CA ALA A 136 -3.84 -11.56 14.32
C ALA A 136 -4.68 -10.60 13.46
N GLU A 137 -4.19 -10.22 12.29
CA GLU A 137 -4.93 -9.42 11.32
C GLU A 137 -6.21 -10.15 10.84
N LEU A 138 -6.10 -11.44 10.52
CA LEU A 138 -7.25 -12.27 10.16
C LEU A 138 -8.24 -12.42 11.32
N ALA A 139 -7.76 -12.61 12.54
CA ALA A 139 -8.62 -12.71 13.72
C ALA A 139 -9.39 -11.40 14.00
N LEU A 140 -8.73 -10.25 13.88
CA LEU A 140 -9.39 -8.94 13.98
C LEU A 140 -10.45 -8.76 12.88
N MET A 141 -10.17 -9.23 11.67
CA MET A 141 -11.11 -9.20 10.56
C MET A 141 -12.33 -10.09 10.85
N GLU A 142 -12.13 -11.30 11.36
CA GLU A 142 -13.20 -12.23 11.76
C GLU A 142 -14.08 -11.64 12.86
N GLU A 143 -13.47 -11.06 13.91
CA GLU A 143 -14.21 -10.40 14.99
C GLU A 143 -15.05 -9.22 14.48
N TRP A 144 -14.49 -8.42 13.56
CA TRP A 144 -15.21 -7.30 12.97
C TRP A 144 -16.39 -7.74 12.11
N MET A 145 -16.22 -8.83 11.36
CA MET A 145 -17.28 -9.43 10.56
C MET A 145 -18.39 -10.00 11.45
N GLU A 146 -18.05 -10.66 12.55
CA GLU A 146 -19.04 -11.19 13.49
C GLU A 146 -19.80 -10.07 14.21
N LYS A 147 -19.13 -8.99 14.61
CA LYS A 147 -19.79 -7.79 15.14
C LYS A 147 -20.77 -7.19 14.15
N LYS A 148 -20.37 -7.04 12.88
CA LYS A 148 -21.26 -6.54 11.83
C LYS A 148 -22.49 -7.42 11.63
N LYS A 149 -22.30 -8.74 11.63
CA LYS A 149 -23.39 -9.70 11.51
C LYS A 149 -24.35 -9.60 12.69
N ASN A 150 -23.84 -9.47 13.91
CA ASN A 150 -24.67 -9.28 15.11
C ASN A 150 -25.41 -7.94 15.11
N GLU A 151 -24.79 -6.85 14.65
CA GLU A 151 -25.45 -5.56 14.47
C GLU A 151 -26.59 -5.63 13.44
N GLU A 152 -26.43 -6.41 12.36
CA GLU A 152 -27.48 -6.65 11.37
C GLU A 152 -28.61 -7.52 11.94
N ILE A 153 -28.28 -8.54 12.73
CA ILE A 153 -29.25 -9.37 13.44
C ILE A 153 -30.05 -8.51 14.43
N ASP A 154 -29.41 -7.68 15.24
CA ASP A 154 -30.08 -6.81 16.21
C ASP A 154 -31.00 -5.80 15.53
N LYS A 155 -30.60 -5.24 14.38
CA LYS A 155 -31.49 -4.41 13.55
C LYS A 155 -32.71 -5.18 13.09
N SER A 156 -32.53 -6.42 12.61
CA SER A 156 -33.65 -7.26 12.15
C SER A 156 -34.62 -7.63 13.27
N ILE A 157 -34.11 -7.97 14.46
CA ILE A 157 -34.92 -8.30 15.65
C ILE A 157 -35.69 -7.07 16.14
N ASN A 158 -35.05 -5.89 16.14
CA ASN A 158 -35.69 -4.64 16.55
C ASN A 158 -36.80 -4.24 15.56
N GLU A 159 -36.57 -4.36 14.25
CA GLU A 159 -37.60 -4.15 13.23
C GLU A 159 -38.78 -5.13 13.36
N GLU A 160 -38.52 -6.41 13.63
CA GLU A 160 -39.57 -7.40 13.82
C GLU A 160 -40.39 -7.13 15.11
N SER A 161 -39.73 -6.70 16.18
CA SER A 161 -40.36 -6.31 17.44
C SER A 161 -41.25 -5.07 17.28
N LEU A 162 -40.79 -4.07 16.51
CA LEU A 162 -41.59 -2.89 16.13
C LEU A 162 -42.82 -3.28 15.31
N ARG A 163 -42.69 -4.22 14.36
CA ARG A 163 -43.83 -4.74 13.57
C ARG A 163 -44.86 -5.47 14.44
N LYS A 164 -44.42 -6.29 15.40
CA LYS A 164 -45.31 -7.02 16.34
C LYS A 164 -46.04 -6.06 17.28
N ASN A 165 -45.34 -5.05 17.82
CA ASN A 165 -45.96 -4.02 18.66
C ASN A 165 -46.94 -3.12 17.91
N GLY A 166 -46.66 -2.81 16.64
CA GLY A 166 -47.61 -2.10 15.75
C GLY A 166 -48.92 -2.86 15.59
N LYS A 167 -48.86 -4.17 15.27
CA LYS A 167 -50.05 -5.03 15.12
C LYS A 167 -50.86 -5.17 16.41
N SER A 168 -50.20 -5.24 17.58
CA SER A 168 -50.88 -5.28 18.89
C SER A 168 -51.59 -3.97 19.23
N ARG A 169 -50.98 -2.81 18.93
CA ARG A 169 -51.64 -1.50 19.10
C ARG A 169 -52.86 -1.35 18.21
N THR A 170 -52.81 -1.82 16.94
CA THR A 170 -53.97 -1.80 16.04
C THR A 170 -55.11 -2.68 16.57
N ARG A 171 -54.80 -3.89 17.07
CA ARG A 171 -55.78 -4.78 17.71
C ARG A 171 -56.40 -4.17 18.97
N GLN A 172 -55.62 -3.55 19.85
CA GLN A 172 -56.14 -2.87 21.04
C GLN A 172 -57.04 -1.67 20.70
N ASN A 173 -56.70 -0.92 19.64
CA ASN A 173 -57.53 0.20 19.16
C ASN A 173 -58.86 -0.27 18.51
N LEU A 174 -58.84 -1.36 17.73
CA LEU A 174 -60.05 -1.99 17.19
C LEU A 174 -60.98 -2.49 18.31
N ILE A 175 -60.42 -3.11 19.35
CA ILE A 175 -61.20 -3.56 20.52
C ILE A 175 -61.79 -2.35 21.26
N ARG A 176 -61.04 -1.26 21.46
CA ARG A 176 -61.54 -0.02 22.08
C ARG A 176 -62.64 0.66 21.25
N GLN A 177 -62.57 0.65 19.92
CA GLN A 177 -63.63 1.16 19.05
C GLN A 177 -64.91 0.29 19.14
N SER A 178 -64.78 -1.04 19.18
CA SER A 178 -65.96 -1.92 19.34
C SER A 178 -66.67 -1.71 20.68
N LYS A 179 -65.91 -1.53 21.78
CA LYS A 179 -66.46 -1.27 23.11
C LYS A 179 -67.15 0.10 23.22
N LYS A 180 -66.72 1.11 22.45
CA LYS A 180 -67.43 2.40 22.39
C LYS A 180 -68.78 2.30 21.68
N CYS A 181 -68.93 1.39 20.71
CA CYS A 181 -70.18 1.21 19.96
C CYS A 181 -71.23 0.41 20.76
N THR A 182 -70.82 -0.46 21.69
CA THR A 182 -71.76 -1.24 22.53
C THR A 182 -72.36 -0.44 23.68
N TYR A 183 -71.69 0.61 24.18
CA TYR A 183 -72.22 1.44 25.28
C TYR A 183 -73.24 2.50 24.84
N SER A 184 -73.36 2.78 23.54
CA SER A 184 -74.38 3.69 22.99
C SER A 184 -75.72 3.00 22.65
N LEU A 185 -75.82 1.67 22.80
CA LEU A 185 -77.01 0.87 22.47
C LEU A 185 -77.81 0.41 23.71
N PHE A 186 -77.34 0.68 24.93
CA PHE A 186 -77.99 0.27 26.19
C PHE A 186 -78.41 1.44 27.09
N LYS A 187 -78.50 2.65 26.55
CA LYS A 187 -79.14 3.81 27.19
C LYS A 187 -80.24 4.37 26.29
N SER A 188 -81.39 3.72 26.27
CA SER A 188 -82.68 4.25 25.81
C SER A 188 -83.78 3.46 26.49
#